data_AF-A0A957NFF8-F1
#
_entry.id   AF-A0A957NFF8-F1
#
_cell.length_a   1.000
_cell.length_b   1.000
_cell.length_c   1.000
_cell.angle_alpha   90.00
_cell.angle_beta   90.00
_cell.angle_gamma   90.00
#
_symmetry.space_group_name_H-M   'P 1'
#
loop_
_entity.id
_entity.type
_entity.pdbx_description
1 polymer ?
#
loop_
_entity_poly.entity_id
_entity_poly.type
_entity_poly.pdbx_seq_one_letter_code
_entity_poly.pdbx_strand_id
1 'polypeptide(L)'
;MSFLGSLFGRKKNVEESVVPSNRAVLRTDGWIRVTEATLTAVQEDIESYAELIPPAKPVQFQVALTAMDDGAVAVTFPDGVTSYLLTSLIMWLDAPPQRQVAGRAMGWLISPRSGLRYALQGEPEPSDLLLGQDSQGRSVQLYVPEGTLCELSRTVAAPQEPTPPSNPPDVGHRFQIAVDVDESFGNLSFVTTHPKDTAADEMSQFG
;
A
#
# COMPACT_ATOMS: atom_id res chain seq x y z
N MET A 1 23.65 -19.76 66.67
CA MET A 1 24.18 -19.17 65.43
C MET A 1 23.61 -19.95 64.25
N SER A 2 23.09 -19.23 63.25
CA SER A 2 23.01 -19.62 61.82
C SER A 2 22.03 -20.73 61.41
N PHE A 3 20.96 -20.40 60.66
CA PHE A 3 20.82 -20.42 59.17
C PHE A 3 20.63 -21.87 58.65
N LEU A 4 19.67 -22.31 57.82
CA LEU A 4 18.79 -21.81 56.73
C LEU A 4 17.62 -22.83 56.64
N GLY A 5 16.43 -22.58 56.10
CA GLY A 5 16.04 -21.79 54.93
C GLY A 5 15.24 -22.71 54.01
N SER A 6 13.95 -22.43 53.90
CA SER A 6 12.93 -23.10 53.08
C SER A 6 13.29 -23.09 51.58
N LEU A 7 13.05 -24.21 50.88
CA LEU A 7 13.10 -24.33 49.42
C LEU A 7 11.83 -25.04 48.91
N PHE A 8 10.70 -24.33 48.94
CA PHE A 8 9.58 -24.63 48.05
C PHE A 8 9.71 -23.75 46.81
N GLY A 9 10.29 -24.32 45.75
CA GLY A 9 10.35 -23.72 44.42
C GLY A 9 8.96 -23.74 43.78
N ARG A 10 8.22 -22.64 43.91
CA ARG A 10 6.97 -22.39 43.20
C ARG A 10 7.33 -22.03 41.75
N LYS A 11 7.18 -22.98 40.81
CA LYS A 11 7.22 -22.69 39.38
C LYS A 11 6.10 -21.70 39.07
N LYS A 12 6.46 -20.43 38.84
CA LYS A 12 5.57 -19.45 38.20
C LYS A 12 5.48 -19.84 36.73
N ASN A 13 4.35 -20.44 36.35
CA ASN A 13 3.90 -20.36 34.96
C ASN A 13 3.72 -18.88 34.66
N VAL A 14 4.60 -18.34 33.81
CA VAL A 14 4.35 -17.09 33.12
C VAL A 14 3.38 -17.48 32.01
N GLU A 15 2.08 -17.35 32.29
CA GLU A 15 1.11 -17.18 31.20
C GLU A 15 1.53 -15.88 30.50
N GLU A 16 2.21 -16.02 29.37
CA GLU A 16 2.26 -14.97 28.37
C GLU A 16 0.81 -14.69 28.00
N SER A 17 0.27 -13.65 28.62
CA SER A 17 -0.96 -13.00 28.19
C SER A 17 -0.72 -12.53 26.77
N VAL A 18 -1.04 -13.37 25.79
CA VAL A 18 -1.29 -12.96 24.42
C VAL A 18 -2.53 -12.06 24.50
N VAL A 19 -2.30 -10.79 24.78
CA VAL A 19 -3.29 -9.75 24.53
C VAL A 19 -3.49 -9.79 23.02
N PRO A 20 -4.68 -10.14 22.50
CA PRO A 20 -4.94 -9.91 21.10
C PRO A 20 -4.80 -8.40 20.91
N SER A 21 -3.74 -7.99 20.20
CA SER A 21 -3.55 -6.61 19.76
C SER A 21 -4.63 -6.34 18.72
N ASN A 22 -5.84 -6.08 19.19
CA ASN A 22 -6.97 -5.66 18.37
C ASN A 22 -6.80 -4.16 18.05
N ARG A 23 -5.63 -3.79 17.50
CA ARG A 23 -5.49 -2.51 16.83
C ARG A 23 -6.24 -2.64 15.51
N ALA A 24 -7.09 -1.68 15.24
CA ALA A 24 -7.79 -1.62 13.97
C ALA A 24 -6.76 -1.31 12.87
N VAL A 25 -6.75 -2.13 11.81
CA VAL A 25 -5.93 -1.91 10.62
C VAL A 25 -6.13 -0.48 10.13
N LEU A 26 -5.04 0.28 10.04
CA LEU A 26 -5.09 1.66 9.57
C LEU A 26 -5.32 1.66 8.05
N ARG A 27 -6.53 2.06 7.65
CA ARG A 27 -6.96 2.11 6.25
C ARG A 27 -6.84 3.52 5.67
N THR A 28 -6.64 3.56 4.36
CA THR A 28 -6.69 4.73 3.48
C THR A 28 -7.80 4.54 2.46
N ASP A 29 -8.41 5.65 2.07
CA ASP A 29 -9.25 5.73 0.88
C ASP A 29 -8.36 6.03 -0.33
N GLY A 30 -8.56 5.28 -1.39
CA GLY A 30 -7.79 5.44 -2.61
C GLY A 30 -8.24 4.49 -3.72
N TRP A 31 -7.69 4.71 -4.90
CA TRP A 31 -8.02 3.93 -6.10
C TRP A 31 -6.88 3.98 -7.11
N ILE A 32 -6.85 3.02 -8.02
CA ILE A 32 -5.83 2.88 -9.07
C ILE A 32 -6.53 2.92 -10.43
N ARG A 33 -6.01 3.69 -11.38
CA ARG A 33 -6.35 3.61 -12.79
C ARG A 33 -5.27 2.82 -13.51
N VAL A 34 -5.67 1.81 -14.26
CA VAL A 34 -4.78 1.01 -15.09
C VAL A 34 -5.18 1.19 -16.55
N THR A 35 -4.25 1.65 -17.39
CA THR A 35 -4.44 1.65 -18.85
C THR A 35 -3.75 0.45 -19.49
N GLU A 36 -4.09 0.18 -20.75
CA GLU A 36 -3.45 -0.89 -21.54
C GLU A 36 -3.70 -2.29 -20.95
N ALA A 37 -4.81 -2.47 -20.23
CA ALA A 37 -5.18 -3.72 -19.57
C ALA A 37 -6.69 -3.99 -19.66
N THR A 38 -7.08 -5.25 -19.69
CA THR A 38 -8.49 -5.67 -19.58
C THR A 38 -8.86 -5.88 -18.11
N LEU A 39 -10.17 -5.89 -17.80
CA LEU A 39 -10.66 -6.21 -16.45
C LEU A 39 -10.11 -7.55 -15.93
N THR A 40 -10.18 -8.59 -16.76
CA THR A 40 -9.68 -9.93 -16.42
C THR A 40 -8.19 -9.91 -16.14
N ALA A 41 -7.39 -9.27 -17.00
CA ALA A 41 -5.96 -9.21 -16.80
C ALA A 41 -5.60 -8.44 -15.51
N VAL A 42 -6.32 -7.35 -15.19
CA VAL A 42 -6.10 -6.60 -13.94
C VAL A 42 -6.44 -7.45 -12.72
N GLN A 43 -7.52 -8.23 -12.79
CA GLN A 43 -7.86 -9.17 -11.72
C GLN A 43 -6.75 -10.21 -11.53
N GLU A 44 -6.30 -10.87 -12.59
CA GLU A 44 -5.24 -11.88 -12.56
C GLU A 44 -3.94 -11.32 -11.97
N ASP A 45 -3.57 -10.08 -12.31
CA ASP A 45 -2.38 -9.45 -11.73
C ASP A 45 -2.52 -9.19 -10.22
N ILE A 46 -3.69 -8.73 -9.77
CA ILE A 46 -3.96 -8.47 -8.35
C ILE A 46 -3.97 -9.78 -7.56
N GLU A 47 -4.59 -10.83 -8.11
CA GLU A 47 -4.56 -12.17 -7.52
C GLU A 47 -3.12 -12.71 -7.48
N SER A 48 -2.36 -12.56 -8.56
CA SER A 48 -0.94 -12.94 -8.61
C SER A 48 -0.09 -12.19 -7.58
N TYR A 49 -0.37 -10.91 -7.32
CA TYR A 49 0.29 -10.16 -6.26
C TYR A 49 -0.03 -10.76 -4.89
N ALA A 50 -1.31 -11.03 -4.61
CA ALA A 50 -1.75 -11.58 -3.34
C ALA A 50 -1.18 -12.99 -3.07
N GLU A 51 -0.85 -13.73 -4.12
CA GLU A 51 -0.26 -15.07 -4.05
C GLU A 51 1.27 -15.08 -3.91
N LEU A 52 1.96 -13.94 -4.03
CA LEU A 52 3.43 -13.86 -3.97
C LEU A 52 4.01 -14.48 -2.70
N ILE A 53 3.39 -14.19 -1.57
CA ILE A 53 3.81 -14.66 -0.26
C ILE A 53 2.56 -15.15 0.47
N PRO A 54 2.46 -16.45 0.81
CA PRO A 54 1.33 -16.97 1.58
C PRO A 54 1.19 -16.21 2.92
N PRO A 55 0.01 -15.62 3.20
CA PRO A 55 -0.17 -14.78 4.38
C PRO A 55 -0.18 -15.62 5.67
N ALA A 56 0.62 -15.22 6.66
CA ALA A 56 0.65 -15.79 7.99
C ALA A 56 -0.53 -15.34 8.86
N LYS A 57 -1.01 -14.11 8.68
CA LYS A 57 -2.14 -13.47 9.37
C LYS A 57 -2.99 -12.69 8.35
N PRO A 58 -3.78 -13.40 7.52
CA PRO A 58 -4.48 -12.79 6.41
C PRO A 58 -5.51 -11.76 6.87
N VAL A 59 -5.44 -10.57 6.28
CA VAL A 59 -6.50 -9.56 6.30
C VAL A 59 -7.19 -9.57 4.94
N GLN A 60 -8.51 -9.60 4.95
CA GLN A 60 -9.33 -9.60 3.75
C GLN A 60 -9.63 -8.16 3.30
N PHE A 61 -9.41 -7.89 2.02
CA PHE A 61 -9.77 -6.62 1.37
C PHE A 61 -10.70 -6.90 0.20
N GLN A 62 -11.82 -6.15 0.12
CA GLN A 62 -12.68 -6.17 -1.04
C GLN A 62 -12.06 -5.30 -2.14
N VAL A 63 -11.98 -5.87 -3.35
CA VAL A 63 -11.54 -5.18 -4.57
C VAL A 63 -12.73 -5.08 -5.52
N ALA A 64 -12.90 -3.93 -6.15
CA ALA A 64 -13.90 -3.72 -7.19
C ALA A 64 -13.24 -3.13 -8.44
N LEU A 65 -13.46 -3.77 -9.59
CA LEU A 65 -12.97 -3.36 -10.89
C LEU A 65 -14.10 -2.78 -11.73
N THR A 66 -13.87 -1.61 -12.33
CA THR A 66 -14.84 -0.93 -13.19
C THR A 66 -14.17 -0.51 -14.49
N ALA A 67 -14.74 -0.88 -15.63
CA ALA A 67 -14.28 -0.36 -16.92
C ALA A 67 -14.66 1.13 -17.06
N MET A 68 -13.75 1.93 -17.56
CA MET A 68 -13.93 3.35 -17.85
C MET A 68 -14.25 3.56 -19.33
N ASP A 69 -14.89 4.68 -19.66
CA ASP A 69 -15.30 5.02 -21.03
C ASP A 69 -14.12 5.12 -22.02
N ASP A 70 -12.92 5.43 -21.51
CA ASP A 70 -11.67 5.52 -22.28
C ASP A 70 -10.94 4.17 -22.44
N GLY A 71 -11.56 3.08 -21.98
CA GLY A 71 -10.98 1.73 -22.00
C GLY A 71 -10.00 1.44 -20.85
N ALA A 72 -9.77 2.38 -19.92
CA ALA A 72 -9.02 2.11 -18.71
C ALA A 72 -9.83 1.27 -17.71
N VAL A 73 -9.15 0.72 -16.71
CA VAL A 73 -9.77 0.01 -15.59
C VAL A 73 -9.54 0.80 -14.30
N ALA A 74 -10.61 1.09 -13.58
CA ALA A 74 -10.56 1.62 -12.23
C ALA A 74 -10.60 0.47 -11.21
N VAL A 75 -9.59 0.42 -10.34
CA VAL A 75 -9.47 -0.49 -9.19
C VAL A 75 -9.80 0.30 -7.93
N THR A 76 -10.84 -0.11 -7.23
CA THR A 76 -11.29 0.55 -5.99
C THR A 76 -11.38 -0.44 -4.84
N PHE A 77 -11.28 0.08 -3.61
CA PHE A 77 -11.34 -0.68 -2.37
C PHE A 77 -12.50 -0.14 -1.52
N PRO A 78 -13.73 -0.68 -1.66
CA PRO A 78 -14.93 -0.11 -1.04
C PRO A 78 -14.85 0.07 0.47
N ASP A 79 -14.13 -0.83 1.14
CA ASP A 79 -13.95 -0.80 2.60
C ASP A 79 -12.63 -0.10 3.02
N GLY A 80 -11.93 0.54 2.08
CA GLY A 80 -10.56 1.02 2.24
C GLY A 80 -9.52 -0.10 2.27
N VAL A 81 -8.25 0.28 2.15
CA VAL A 81 -7.09 -0.61 2.08
C VAL A 81 -5.92 -0.01 2.88
N THR A 82 -4.84 -0.74 3.16
CA THR A 82 -3.65 -0.09 3.74
C THR A 82 -2.92 0.75 2.69
N SER A 83 -2.27 1.84 3.10
CA SER A 83 -1.45 2.64 2.20
C SER A 83 -0.36 1.81 1.54
N TYR A 84 0.28 0.94 2.33
CA TYR A 84 1.24 -0.07 1.92
C TYR A 84 0.75 -0.93 0.74
N LEU A 85 -0.42 -1.57 0.88
CA LEU A 85 -0.96 -2.46 -0.14
C LEU A 85 -1.32 -1.66 -1.40
N LEU A 86 -1.95 -0.50 -1.22
CA LEU A 86 -2.31 0.35 -2.36
C LEU A 86 -1.08 0.78 -3.17
N THR A 87 -0.02 1.25 -2.52
CA THR A 87 1.19 1.71 -3.23
C THR A 87 1.95 0.56 -3.87
N SER A 88 2.00 -0.60 -3.21
CA SER A 88 2.59 -1.81 -3.79
C SER A 88 1.81 -2.27 -5.02
N LEU A 89 0.49 -2.20 -4.99
CA LEU A 89 -0.36 -2.54 -6.15
C LEU A 89 -0.21 -1.54 -7.29
N ILE A 90 0.02 -0.24 -7.04
CA ILE A 90 0.31 0.72 -8.11
C ILE A 90 1.56 0.26 -8.89
N MET A 91 2.67 0.00 -8.18
CA MET A 91 3.90 -0.47 -8.81
C MET A 91 3.70 -1.80 -9.53
N TRP A 92 3.05 -2.77 -8.87
CA TRP A 92 2.82 -4.09 -9.44
C TRP A 92 1.98 -4.04 -10.73
N LEU A 93 0.94 -3.21 -10.75
CA LEU A 93 0.05 -3.05 -11.92
C LEU A 93 0.68 -2.20 -13.03
N ASP A 94 1.68 -1.38 -12.71
CA ASP A 94 2.45 -0.64 -13.70
C ASP A 94 3.34 -1.60 -14.50
N ALA A 95 4.06 -2.50 -13.84
CA ALA A 95 4.91 -3.48 -14.53
C ALA A 95 4.69 -4.91 -14.02
N PRO A 96 3.54 -5.56 -14.35
CA PRO A 96 3.27 -6.91 -13.90
C PRO A 96 4.26 -7.89 -14.53
N PRO A 97 4.98 -8.72 -13.74
CA PRO A 97 6.05 -9.57 -14.27
C PRO A 97 5.55 -10.67 -15.23
N GLN A 98 4.24 -10.97 -15.20
CA GLN A 98 3.59 -11.99 -16.01
C GLN A 98 3.26 -11.49 -17.44
N ARG A 99 3.31 -10.17 -17.68
CA ARG A 99 2.85 -9.56 -18.93
C ARG A 99 3.98 -9.15 -19.85
N GLN A 100 3.75 -9.34 -21.16
CA GLN A 100 4.67 -8.84 -22.20
C GLN A 100 4.55 -7.33 -22.41
N VAL A 101 3.40 -6.76 -22.09
CA VAL A 101 3.13 -5.31 -22.16
C VAL A 101 2.82 -4.84 -20.76
N ALA A 102 3.62 -3.90 -20.26
CA ALA A 102 3.42 -3.25 -18.97
C ALA A 102 2.03 -2.59 -18.95
N GLY A 103 1.36 -2.62 -17.80
CA GLY A 103 0.25 -1.70 -17.59
C GLY A 103 0.78 -0.27 -17.54
N ARG A 104 -0.10 0.72 -17.54
CA ARG A 104 0.29 2.01 -16.93
C ARG A 104 -0.65 2.28 -15.78
N ALA A 105 -0.12 2.19 -14.57
CA ALA A 105 -0.87 2.33 -13.34
C ALA A 105 -0.58 3.68 -12.69
N MET A 106 -1.66 4.37 -12.33
CA MET A 106 -1.64 5.61 -11.58
C MET A 106 -2.57 5.44 -10.40
N GLY A 107 -2.15 5.87 -9.22
CA GLY A 107 -2.97 5.76 -8.02
C GLY A 107 -3.18 7.08 -7.31
N TRP A 108 -4.34 7.20 -6.67
CA TRP A 108 -4.69 8.30 -5.81
C TRP A 108 -5.03 7.77 -4.43
N LEU A 109 -4.49 8.40 -3.39
CA LEU A 109 -4.72 7.96 -2.01
C LEU A 109 -4.77 9.13 -1.03
N ILE A 110 -5.43 8.93 0.10
CA ILE A 110 -5.53 9.93 1.17
C ILE A 110 -4.74 9.45 2.39
N SER A 111 -3.73 10.22 2.80
CA SER A 111 -2.96 9.92 4.01
C SER A 111 -3.88 9.73 5.22
N PRO A 112 -3.90 8.56 5.87
CA PRO A 112 -4.78 8.30 7.01
C PRO A 112 -4.56 9.26 8.17
N ARG A 113 -3.34 9.80 8.30
CA ARG A 113 -2.97 10.69 9.41
C ARG A 113 -3.15 12.16 9.09
N SER A 114 -2.79 12.60 7.88
CA SER A 114 -2.77 14.02 7.54
C SER A 114 -3.98 14.48 6.73
N GLY A 115 -4.71 13.54 6.10
CA GLY A 115 -5.79 13.86 5.16
C GLY A 115 -5.30 14.42 3.82
N LEU A 116 -3.98 14.52 3.60
CA LEU A 116 -3.42 14.94 2.33
C LEU A 116 -3.71 13.90 1.25
N ARG A 117 -4.14 14.36 0.09
CA ARG A 117 -4.32 13.49 -1.08
C ARG A 117 -3.03 13.44 -1.87
N TYR A 118 -2.71 12.28 -2.43
CA TYR A 118 -1.54 12.06 -3.27
C TYR A 118 -1.99 11.49 -4.60
N ALA A 119 -1.32 11.91 -5.68
CA ALA A 119 -1.39 11.31 -7.01
C ALA A 119 -0.02 10.73 -7.31
N LEU A 120 0.08 9.42 -7.54
CA LEU A 120 1.32 8.66 -7.66
C LEU A 120 1.31 7.82 -8.94
N GLN A 121 2.48 7.64 -9.54
CA GLN A 121 2.71 6.76 -10.68
C GLN A 121 4.07 6.07 -10.54
N GLY A 122 4.24 4.92 -11.18
CA GLY A 122 5.54 4.25 -11.29
C GLY A 122 6.57 5.13 -11.99
N GLU A 123 7.81 5.13 -11.48
CA GLU A 123 8.96 5.61 -12.25
C GLU A 123 9.53 4.42 -13.05
N PRO A 124 9.91 4.60 -14.33
CA PRO A 124 10.43 3.50 -15.14
C PRO A 124 11.69 2.84 -14.55
N GLU A 125 12.53 3.65 -13.90
CA GLU A 125 13.73 3.21 -13.20
C GLU A 125 14.07 4.24 -12.09
N PRO A 126 14.39 3.80 -10.86
CA PRO A 126 14.34 2.43 -10.36
C PRO A 126 12.90 1.92 -10.17
N SER A 127 12.69 0.60 -10.33
CA SER A 127 11.36 -0.05 -10.27
C SER A 127 10.62 0.11 -8.94
N ASP A 128 11.35 0.45 -7.87
CA ASP A 128 10.88 0.42 -6.49
C ASP A 128 10.41 1.80 -6.01
N LEU A 129 10.16 2.70 -6.97
CA LEU A 129 9.90 4.11 -6.75
C LEU A 129 8.58 4.53 -7.39
N LEU A 130 7.74 5.19 -6.60
CA LEU A 130 6.62 5.98 -7.12
C LEU A 130 6.96 7.46 -7.01
N LEU A 131 6.60 8.22 -8.05
CA LEU A 131 6.69 9.67 -8.07
C LEU A 131 5.32 10.30 -8.16
N GLY A 132 5.19 11.52 -7.64
CA GLY A 132 3.93 12.22 -7.75
C GLY A 132 3.88 13.57 -7.06
N GLN A 133 2.66 13.99 -6.75
CA GLN A 133 2.40 15.21 -5.99
C GLN A 133 1.32 14.99 -4.93
N ASP A 134 1.36 15.80 -3.89
CA ASP A 134 0.26 15.91 -2.95
C ASP A 134 -0.75 17.00 -3.35
N SER A 135 -1.86 17.08 -2.61
CA SER A 135 -2.92 18.08 -2.81
C SER A 135 -2.48 19.53 -2.55
N GLN A 136 -1.27 19.76 -2.04
CA GLN A 136 -0.67 21.08 -1.87
C GLN A 136 0.27 21.44 -3.04
N GLY A 137 0.41 20.55 -4.03
CA GLY A 137 1.29 20.74 -5.17
C GLY A 137 2.77 20.43 -4.88
N ARG A 138 3.08 19.84 -3.73
CA ARG A 138 4.45 19.43 -3.40
C ARG A 138 4.79 18.16 -4.16
N SER A 139 5.94 18.16 -4.83
CA SER A 139 6.44 16.95 -5.49
C SER A 139 7.00 15.99 -4.45
N VAL A 140 6.71 14.71 -4.60
CA VAL A 140 7.11 13.66 -3.66
C VAL A 140 7.65 12.45 -4.39
N GLN A 141 8.47 11.68 -3.68
CA GLN A 141 8.88 10.34 -4.05
C GLN A 141 8.57 9.38 -2.91
N LEU A 142 8.17 8.17 -3.27
CA LEU A 142 7.83 7.10 -2.36
C LEU A 142 8.60 5.83 -2.74
N TYR A 143 9.31 5.26 -1.78
CA TYR A 143 9.95 3.96 -1.95
C TYR A 143 9.04 2.86 -1.42
N VAL A 144 8.85 1.83 -2.24
CA VAL A 144 8.07 0.65 -1.91
C VAL A 144 9.02 -0.54 -1.69
N PRO A 145 8.66 -1.50 -0.83
CA PRO A 145 7.37 -1.62 -0.14
C PRO A 145 7.28 -0.84 1.19
N GLU A 146 8.37 -0.30 1.74
CA GLU A 146 8.41 0.33 3.07
C GLU A 146 7.48 1.55 3.22
N GLY A 147 7.13 2.20 2.10
CA GLY A 147 6.33 3.42 2.09
C GLY A 147 7.12 4.66 2.51
N THR A 148 8.44 4.63 2.38
CA THR A 148 9.30 5.76 2.70
C THR A 148 8.99 6.94 1.78
N LEU A 149 8.37 7.98 2.36
CA LEU A 149 7.92 9.18 1.63
C LEU A 149 8.85 10.37 1.89
N CYS A 150 9.26 11.03 0.82
CA CYS A 150 10.19 12.15 0.79
C CYS A 150 9.66 13.27 -0.13
N GLU A 151 9.85 14.54 0.25
CA GLU A 151 9.58 15.68 -0.63
C GLU A 151 10.72 15.89 -1.63
N LEU A 152 10.41 16.37 -2.83
CA LEU A 152 11.38 16.71 -3.87
C LEU A 152 11.48 18.23 -4.09
N SER A 153 12.68 18.73 -4.37
CA SER A 153 12.91 20.10 -4.85
C SER A 153 12.56 20.26 -6.31
N ARG A 154 12.77 19.20 -7.11
CA ARG A 154 12.35 19.18 -8.52
C ARG A 154 10.83 19.05 -8.63
N THR A 155 10.28 19.68 -9.65
CA THR A 155 8.88 19.49 -10.02
C THR A 155 8.71 18.15 -10.73
N VAL A 156 7.84 17.32 -10.18
CA VAL A 156 7.32 16.11 -10.84
C VAL A 156 5.94 16.45 -11.38
N ALA A 157 5.65 16.07 -12.62
CA ALA A 157 4.29 16.15 -13.14
C ALA A 157 3.44 15.08 -12.47
N ALA A 158 2.38 15.47 -11.77
CA ALA A 158 1.38 14.52 -11.30
C ALA A 158 0.34 14.27 -12.40
N PRO A 159 -0.13 13.03 -12.55
CA PRO A 159 -1.30 12.77 -13.38
C PRO A 159 -2.50 13.50 -12.78
N GLN A 160 -3.25 14.21 -13.62
CA GLN A 160 -4.51 14.78 -13.21
C GLN A 160 -5.46 13.64 -12.82
N GLU A 161 -6.04 13.73 -11.63
CA GLU A 161 -7.07 12.78 -11.23
C GLU A 161 -8.27 12.90 -12.17
N PRO A 162 -8.63 11.85 -12.91
CA PRO A 162 -9.83 11.88 -13.71
C PRO A 162 -11.04 11.80 -12.76
N THR A 163 -12.18 12.32 -13.20
CA THR A 163 -13.42 12.10 -12.47
C THR A 163 -13.65 10.59 -12.40
N PRO A 164 -13.71 9.99 -11.20
CA PRO A 164 -14.04 8.57 -11.09
C PRO A 164 -15.40 8.35 -11.76
N PRO A 165 -15.63 7.20 -12.41
CA PRO A 165 -16.93 6.91 -13.01
C PRO A 165 -18.02 7.17 -11.97
N SER A 166 -18.99 8.02 -12.33
CA SER A 166 -20.10 8.37 -11.44
C SER A 166 -20.75 7.07 -10.99
N ASN A 167 -20.81 6.81 -9.67
CA ASN A 167 -21.40 5.67 -8.96
C ASN A 167 -21.86 4.48 -9.83
N PRO A 168 -21.36 3.27 -9.54
CA PRO A 168 -21.21 2.23 -10.53
C PRO A 168 -22.58 1.93 -11.17
N PRO A 169 -22.69 1.79 -12.52
CA PRO A 169 -23.68 0.83 -12.99
C PRO A 169 -23.40 -0.46 -12.22
N ASP A 170 -24.43 -1.15 -11.76
CA ASP A 170 -24.46 -2.37 -10.92
C ASP A 170 -23.58 -3.57 -11.39
N VAL A 171 -22.38 -3.34 -11.92
CA VAL A 171 -21.62 -4.20 -12.84
C VAL A 171 -20.10 -3.95 -12.73
N GLY A 172 -19.59 -3.70 -11.53
CA GLY A 172 -18.15 -3.85 -11.26
C GLY A 172 -17.84 -5.30 -10.88
N HIS A 173 -16.79 -5.91 -11.44
CA HIS A 173 -16.33 -7.22 -10.98
C HIS A 173 -15.75 -7.07 -9.57
N ARG A 174 -16.36 -7.74 -8.58
CA ARG A 174 -15.93 -7.70 -7.19
C ARG A 174 -15.34 -9.04 -6.77
N PHE A 175 -14.23 -8.99 -6.05
CA PHE A 175 -13.57 -10.16 -5.48
C PHE A 175 -12.87 -9.76 -4.17
N GLN A 176 -12.29 -10.75 -3.49
CA GLN A 176 -11.54 -10.55 -2.27
C GLN A 176 -10.11 -11.02 -2.45
N ILE A 177 -9.17 -10.28 -1.87
CA ILE A 177 -7.79 -10.72 -1.70
C ILE A 177 -7.46 -10.82 -0.22
N ALA A 178 -6.60 -11.78 0.11
CA ALA A 178 -6.07 -11.98 1.44
C ALA A 178 -4.57 -11.65 1.41
N VAL A 179 -4.16 -10.66 2.19
CA VAL A 179 -2.73 -10.30 2.35
C VAL A 179 -2.39 -10.13 3.80
N ASP A 180 -1.11 -10.28 4.14
CA ASP A 180 -0.63 -9.91 5.46
C ASP A 180 -0.56 -8.39 5.59
N VAL A 181 -0.95 -7.91 6.76
CA VAL A 181 -0.74 -6.53 7.18
C VAL A 181 0.14 -6.56 8.41
N ASP A 182 1.42 -6.27 8.22
CA ASP A 182 2.32 -6.03 9.35
C ASP A 182 2.22 -4.56 9.78
N GLU A 183 1.46 -4.31 10.84
CA GLU A 183 1.33 -2.96 11.42
C GLU A 183 2.60 -2.45 12.11
N SER A 184 3.65 -3.28 12.21
CA SER A 184 4.95 -2.86 12.74
C SER A 184 5.94 -2.44 11.66
N PHE A 185 5.61 -2.65 10.38
CA PHE A 185 6.46 -2.35 9.25
C PHE A 185 5.99 -1.12 8.46
N GLY A 186 6.96 -0.32 8.02
CA GLY A 186 6.77 0.76 7.07
C GLY A 186 5.99 1.99 7.57
N ASN A 187 5.54 2.82 6.62
CA ASN A 187 4.90 4.11 6.84
C ASN A 187 3.37 4.04 6.75
N LEU A 188 2.74 3.36 7.71
CA LEU A 188 1.27 3.14 7.72
C LEU A 188 0.44 4.43 7.75
N SER A 189 0.97 5.46 8.40
CA SER A 189 0.32 6.79 8.46
C SER A 189 0.42 7.57 7.16
N PHE A 190 1.24 7.10 6.22
CA PHE A 190 1.55 7.74 4.95
C PHE A 190 1.87 9.22 5.11
N VAL A 191 2.95 9.51 5.83
CA VAL A 191 3.47 10.87 6.06
C VAL A 191 4.92 10.97 5.62
N THR A 192 5.43 12.18 5.38
CA THR A 192 6.85 12.36 5.08
C THR A 192 7.69 11.80 6.23
N THR A 193 8.60 10.88 5.91
CA THR A 193 9.45 10.17 6.88
C THR A 193 10.91 10.60 6.79
N HIS A 194 11.32 11.19 5.67
CA HIS A 194 12.70 11.55 5.40
C HIS A 194 12.86 13.02 5.00
N PRO A 195 14.08 13.59 5.14
CA PRO A 195 14.39 14.91 4.64
C PRO A 195 14.08 15.07 3.15
N LYS A 196 14.00 16.31 2.69
CA LYS A 196 13.80 16.63 1.28
C LYS A 196 15.00 16.16 0.45
N ASP A 197 14.73 15.65 -0.76
CA ASP A 197 15.72 15.18 -1.74
C ASP A 197 16.63 14.02 -1.25
N THR A 198 16.21 13.24 -0.26
CA THR A 198 16.97 12.05 0.18
C THR A 198 17.12 11.06 -0.97
N ALA A 199 18.35 10.63 -1.26
CA ALA A 199 18.64 9.67 -2.31
C ALA A 199 18.38 8.23 -1.84
N ALA A 200 18.15 7.31 -2.78
CA ALA A 200 17.79 5.92 -2.50
C ALA A 200 18.83 5.20 -1.62
N ASP A 201 20.11 5.44 -1.88
CA ASP A 201 21.25 4.88 -1.16
C ASP A 201 21.35 5.38 0.29
N GLU A 202 20.87 6.59 0.56
CA GLU A 202 20.83 7.19 1.90
C GLU A 202 19.66 6.67 2.76
N MET A 203 18.61 6.12 2.15
CA MET A 203 17.43 5.62 2.88
C MET A 203 17.71 4.35 3.67
N SER A 204 18.62 3.50 3.19
CA SER A 204 19.07 2.27 3.86
C SER A 204 19.74 2.52 5.23
N GLN A 205 20.15 3.76 5.52
CA GLN A 205 20.85 4.10 6.77
C GLN A 205 19.91 4.45 7.93
N PHE A 206 18.60 4.56 7.66
CA PHE A 206 17.59 4.96 8.65
C PHE A 206 16.58 3.84 9.00
N GLY A 207 16.78 2.63 8.46
CA GLY A 207 15.97 1.42 8.70
C GLY A 207 16.43 0.58 9.88
#